data_AF-A0A1G0DU01-F1
#
_entry.id   AF-A0A1G0DU01-F1
#
_cell.length_a   1.000
_cell.length_b   1.000
_cell.length_c   1.000
_cell.angle_alpha   90.00
_cell.angle_beta   90.00
_cell.angle_gamma   90.00
#
_symmetry.space_group_name_H-M   'P 1'
#
loop_
_entity.id
_entity.type
_entity.pdbx_description
1 polymer ?
#
loop_
_entity_poly.entity_id
_entity_poly.type
_entity_poly.pdbx_seq_one_letter_code
_entity_poly.pdbx_strand_id
1 'polypeptide(L)'
;MRLFNIGTDLRNDHPIGIDFPTVNGPSTDWNTPAGVVGSSLYFDTNSNSRMDKAEIRTYEGKVECASCHDPHGVPSTGPGTVFKPSFLRVDNAAGSAVCLTCHVK
;
A
#
# COMPACT_ATOMS: atom_id res chain seq x y z
N MET A 1 -30.78 0.10 -16.55
CA MET A 1 -30.04 0.17 -15.28
C MET A 1 -28.76 0.96 -15.54
N ARG A 2 -28.70 2.24 -15.17
CA ARG A 2 -27.46 3.03 -15.26
C ARG A 2 -26.71 2.82 -13.95
N LEU A 3 -25.62 2.08 -14.02
CA LEU A 3 -24.64 1.98 -12.94
C LEU A 3 -23.81 3.29 -12.91
N PHE A 4 -23.42 3.70 -11.70
CA PHE A 4 -22.55 4.83 -11.33
C PHE A 4 -23.21 6.19 -11.09
N ASN A 5 -23.76 6.32 -9.88
CA ASN A 5 -23.85 7.58 -9.13
C ASN A 5 -22.72 7.58 -8.06
N ILE A 6 -21.47 7.38 -8.48
CA ILE A 6 -20.36 7.81 -7.64
C ILE A 6 -20.14 9.27 -8.02
N GLY A 7 -20.24 10.19 -7.06
CA GLY A 7 -20.12 11.62 -7.31
C GLY A 7 -18.80 11.98 -8.01
N THR A 8 -18.72 13.16 -8.61
CA THR A 8 -17.49 13.64 -9.27
C THR A 8 -16.41 14.09 -8.29
N ASP A 9 -16.76 14.20 -7.00
CA ASP A 9 -15.85 14.57 -5.93
C ASP A 9 -15.49 13.33 -5.10
N LEU A 10 -14.36 12.71 -5.45
CA LEU A 10 -13.81 11.52 -4.80
C LEU A 10 -12.75 11.85 -3.75
N ARG A 11 -12.60 13.12 -3.35
CA ARG A 11 -11.50 13.54 -2.47
C ARG A 11 -11.56 12.91 -1.06
N ASN A 12 -12.73 12.41 -0.66
CA ASN A 12 -12.94 11.68 0.61
C ASN A 12 -13.14 10.17 0.41
N ASP A 13 -13.12 9.68 -0.84
CA ASP A 13 -13.30 8.28 -1.16
C ASP A 13 -11.95 7.58 -1.25
N HIS A 14 -11.88 6.37 -0.70
CA HIS A 14 -10.67 5.56 -0.77
C HIS A 14 -10.68 4.74 -2.06
N PRO A 15 -9.63 4.82 -2.89
CA PRO A 15 -9.53 4.01 -4.10
C PRO A 15 -9.36 2.52 -3.75
N ILE A 16 -10.14 1.67 -4.40
CA ILE A 16 -10.00 0.21 -4.41
C ILE A 16 -10.02 -0.28 -5.85
N GLY A 17 -9.33 -1.37 -6.16
CA GLY A 17 -9.25 -1.93 -7.52
C GLY A 17 -8.53 -1.07 -8.56
N ILE A 18 -7.81 -0.03 -8.14
CA ILE A 18 -7.09 0.87 -9.05
C ILE A 18 -5.80 0.20 -9.52
N ASP A 19 -5.57 0.21 -10.83
CA ASP A 19 -4.33 -0.31 -11.39
C ASP A 19 -3.13 0.51 -10.92
N PHE A 20 -2.14 -0.18 -10.35
CA PHE A 20 -0.83 0.39 -10.13
C PHE A 20 -0.13 0.57 -11.48
N PRO A 21 0.54 1.71 -11.73
CA PRO A 21 1.09 1.98 -13.04
C PRO A 21 2.17 0.98 -13.45
N THR A 22 2.16 0.65 -14.74
CA THR A 22 3.19 -0.18 -15.36
C THR A 22 4.48 0.60 -15.65
N VAL A 23 4.44 1.94 -15.56
CA VAL A 23 5.59 2.83 -15.72
C VAL A 23 5.88 3.48 -14.38
N ASN A 24 7.03 3.16 -13.79
CA ASN A 24 7.49 3.64 -12.50
C ASN A 24 9.02 3.85 -12.52
N GLY A 25 9.55 4.52 -11.51
CA GLY A 25 10.98 4.83 -11.37
C GLY A 25 11.32 6.29 -11.67
N PRO A 26 12.61 6.59 -11.93
CA PRO A 26 13.08 7.96 -12.13
C PRO A 26 12.26 8.73 -13.18
N SER A 27 11.98 10.00 -12.88
CA SER A 27 11.17 10.89 -13.74
C SER A 27 9.68 10.53 -13.84
N THR A 28 9.18 9.67 -12.96
CA THR A 28 7.74 9.42 -12.77
C THR A 28 7.31 9.84 -11.36
N ASP A 29 6.00 9.97 -11.13
CA ASP A 29 5.43 10.16 -9.79
C ASP A 29 5.44 8.85 -8.97
N TRP A 30 5.98 7.75 -9.49
CA TRP A 30 5.80 6.42 -8.91
C TRP A 30 7.13 5.78 -8.55
N ASN A 31 7.27 5.35 -7.30
CA ASN A 31 8.38 4.51 -6.87
C ASN A 31 8.30 3.13 -7.54
N THR A 32 9.47 2.57 -7.86
CA THR A 32 9.57 1.21 -8.38
C THR A 32 9.40 0.20 -7.25
N PRO A 33 8.47 -0.77 -7.35
CA PRO A 33 8.39 -1.87 -6.39
C PRO A 33 9.70 -2.67 -6.37
N ALA A 34 10.12 -3.09 -5.18
CA ALA A 34 11.41 -3.74 -4.99
C ALA A 34 11.39 -5.23 -5.37
N GLY A 35 10.22 -5.87 -5.37
CA GLY A 35 10.10 -7.28 -5.70
C GLY A 35 8.69 -7.71 -6.07
N VAL A 36 8.59 -8.99 -6.46
CA VAL A 36 7.35 -9.64 -6.90
C VAL A 36 7.21 -10.99 -6.20
N VAL A 37 6.01 -11.30 -5.70
CA VAL A 37 5.61 -12.62 -5.23
C VAL A 37 4.29 -13.00 -5.90
N GLY A 38 4.32 -14.00 -6.77
CA GLY A 38 3.17 -14.32 -7.61
C GLY A 38 2.80 -13.12 -8.49
N SER A 39 1.58 -12.61 -8.34
CA SER A 39 1.07 -11.42 -9.03
C SER A 39 1.14 -10.13 -8.19
N SER A 40 1.65 -10.21 -6.96
CA SER A 40 1.79 -9.08 -6.06
C SER A 40 3.15 -8.42 -6.21
N LEU A 41 3.16 -7.08 -6.35
CA LEU A 41 4.36 -6.26 -6.23
C LEU A 41 4.48 -5.77 -4.79
N TYR A 42 5.68 -5.71 -4.23
CA TYR A 42 5.89 -5.20 -2.87
C TYR A 42 7.08 -4.24 -2.79
N PHE A 43 7.01 -3.33 -1.81
CA PHE A 43 8.03 -2.33 -1.55
C PHE A 43 8.87 -2.79 -0.35
N ASP A 44 10.04 -3.34 -0.66
CA ASP A 44 10.97 -3.86 0.34
C ASP A 44 11.58 -2.70 1.13
N THR A 45 11.26 -2.64 2.42
CA THR A 45 11.70 -1.55 3.31
C THR A 45 12.92 -1.91 4.15
N ASN A 46 13.31 -3.18 4.18
CA ASN A 46 14.41 -3.68 5.00
C ASN A 46 15.52 -4.37 4.19
N SER A 47 15.41 -4.36 2.86
CA SER A 47 16.35 -4.93 1.89
C SER A 47 16.62 -6.43 2.08
N ASN A 48 15.64 -7.20 2.55
CA ASN A 48 15.77 -8.64 2.75
C ASN A 48 15.31 -9.47 1.53
N SER A 49 14.82 -8.82 0.47
CA SER A 49 14.28 -9.42 -0.74
C SER A 49 13.13 -10.39 -0.48
N ARG A 50 12.31 -10.12 0.54
CA ARG A 50 11.12 -10.91 0.90
C ARG A 50 9.96 -9.98 1.21
N MET A 51 8.76 -10.46 0.90
CA MET A 51 7.54 -9.71 1.19
C MET A 51 7.13 -9.90 2.66
N ASP A 52 7.29 -8.86 3.47
CA ASP A 52 6.98 -8.86 4.90
C ASP A 52 5.62 -8.24 5.21
N LYS A 53 4.98 -8.61 6.33
CA LYS A 53 3.65 -8.08 6.71
C LYS A 53 3.61 -6.54 6.79
N ALA A 54 4.72 -5.93 7.22
CA ALA A 54 4.84 -4.49 7.41
C ALA A 54 5.08 -3.70 6.11
N GLU A 55 4.95 -4.33 4.94
CA GLU A 55 5.23 -3.70 3.65
C GLU A 55 3.97 -3.47 2.82
N ILE A 56 3.90 -2.28 2.23
CA ILE A 56 2.89 -1.96 1.22
C ILE A 56 3.09 -2.89 0.02
N ARG A 57 1.98 -3.35 -0.54
CA ARG A 57 1.99 -4.26 -1.67
C ARG A 57 0.76 -4.07 -2.56
N THR A 58 0.86 -4.46 -3.82
CA THR A 58 -0.29 -4.58 -4.71
C THR A 58 -0.80 -6.02 -4.72
N TYR A 59 -2.02 -6.19 -5.20
CA TYR A 59 -2.62 -7.50 -5.44
C TYR A 59 -3.02 -7.55 -6.90
N GLU A 60 -2.43 -8.46 -7.67
CA GLU A 60 -2.66 -8.55 -9.11
C GLU A 60 -2.40 -7.22 -9.85
N GLY A 61 -1.37 -6.48 -9.41
CA GLY A 61 -1.05 -5.16 -9.95
C GLY A 61 -2.03 -4.05 -9.56
N LYS A 62 -2.98 -4.30 -8.65
CA LYS A 62 -3.96 -3.32 -8.18
C LYS A 62 -3.70 -2.88 -6.75
N VAL A 63 -4.10 -1.65 -6.45
CA VAL A 63 -4.20 -1.10 -5.11
C VAL A 63 -5.54 -1.50 -4.53
N GLU A 64 -5.50 -2.26 -3.43
CA GLU A 64 -6.67 -2.77 -2.73
C GLU A 64 -6.64 -2.39 -1.25
N CYS A 65 -7.71 -2.70 -0.51
CA CYS A 65 -7.77 -2.48 0.94
C CYS A 65 -6.52 -3.02 1.66
N ALA A 66 -6.12 -4.24 1.28
CA ALA A 66 -4.99 -4.93 1.89
C ALA A 66 -3.62 -4.38 1.45
N SER A 67 -3.57 -3.43 0.52
CA SER A 67 -2.32 -2.78 0.11
C SER A 67 -1.78 -1.88 1.22
N CYS A 68 -2.68 -1.13 1.87
CA CYS A 68 -2.34 -0.21 2.95
C CYS A 68 -2.62 -0.80 4.34
N HIS A 69 -3.60 -1.71 4.43
CA HIS A 69 -4.06 -2.26 5.70
C HIS A 69 -3.73 -3.74 5.88
N ASP A 70 -3.41 -4.13 7.11
CA ASP A 70 -3.31 -5.52 7.57
C ASP A 70 -4.13 -5.68 8.86
N PRO A 71 -5.37 -6.21 8.79
CA PRO A 71 -6.21 -6.38 9.98
C PRO A 71 -5.62 -7.39 10.97
N HIS A 72 -4.64 -8.20 10.55
CA HIS A 72 -3.91 -9.15 11.38
C HIS A 72 -2.56 -8.60 11.87
N GLY A 73 -2.28 -7.31 11.66
CA GLY A 73 -1.13 -6.58 12.21
C GLY A 73 -1.30 -6.15 13.68
N VAL A 74 -2.26 -6.72 14.40
CA VAL A 74 -2.52 -6.39 15.81
C VAL A 74 -1.38 -6.89 16.72
N PRO A 75 -0.96 -6.10 17.73
CA PRO A 75 0.06 -6.54 18.65
C PRO A 75 -0.38 -7.77 19.43
N SER A 76 0.34 -8.87 19.29
CA SER A 76 0.07 -10.09 20.06
C SER A 76 0.65 -10.03 21.48
N THR A 77 1.02 -8.85 21.98
CA THR A 77 1.86 -8.64 23.19
C THR A 77 3.21 -9.38 23.17
N GLY A 78 3.55 -10.01 22.03
CA GLY A 78 4.82 -10.67 21.81
C GLY A 78 5.94 -9.64 21.54
N PRO A 79 7.20 -9.99 21.82
CA PRO A 79 8.34 -9.17 21.45
C PRO A 79 8.30 -8.81 19.96
N GLY A 80 8.51 -7.53 19.64
CA GLY A 80 8.56 -7.03 18.25
C GLY A 80 7.22 -6.73 17.60
N THR A 81 6.10 -6.81 18.34
CA THR A 81 4.79 -6.40 17.80
C THR A 81 4.54 -4.90 17.96
N VAL A 82 4.01 -4.24 16.92
CA VAL A 82 3.80 -2.78 16.88
C VAL A 82 2.35 -2.49 16.49
N PHE A 83 1.65 -1.66 17.27
CA PHE A 83 0.31 -1.20 16.90
C PHE A 83 0.42 -0.03 15.92
N LYS A 84 -0.16 -0.18 14.74
CA LYS A 84 -0.31 0.90 13.76
C LYS A 84 -1.80 1.26 13.69
N PRO A 85 -2.21 2.51 14.00
CA PRO A 85 -3.61 2.91 13.97
C PRO A 85 -4.29 2.55 12.65
N SER A 86 -5.59 2.24 12.71
CA SER A 86 -6.38 1.82 11.54
C SER A 86 -5.83 0.58 10.81
N PHE A 87 -5.08 -0.27 11.50
CA PHE A 87 -4.49 -1.49 10.94
C PHE A 87 -3.54 -1.20 9.76
N LEU A 88 -2.85 -0.08 9.73
CA LEU A 88 -1.93 0.23 8.64
C LEU A 88 -0.71 -0.70 8.63
N ARG A 89 -0.20 -1.05 7.45
CA ARG A 89 1.02 -1.86 7.31
C ARG A 89 2.28 -1.10 7.74
N VAL A 90 2.33 0.19 7.42
CA VAL A 90 3.42 1.10 7.78
C VAL A 90 2.90 2.21 8.71
N ASP A 91 3.78 2.81 9.50
CA ASP A 91 3.38 3.93 10.35
C ASP A 91 3.22 5.17 9.48
N ASN A 92 2.12 5.91 9.66
CA ASN A 92 1.78 7.07 8.87
C ASN A 92 1.76 8.38 9.67
N ALA A 93 2.12 8.34 10.95
CA ALA A 93 1.96 9.48 11.87
C ALA A 93 2.87 10.68 11.55
N ALA A 94 4.04 10.46 10.95
CA ALA A 94 5.08 11.48 10.83
C ALA A 94 5.29 12.04 9.40
N GLY A 95 4.47 11.70 8.41
CA GLY A 95 4.67 12.25 7.06
C GLY A 95 4.11 11.46 5.88
N SER A 96 2.91 10.87 6.00
CA SER A 96 2.26 10.20 4.85
C SER A 96 3.07 9.05 4.24
N ALA A 97 3.83 8.31 5.06
CA ALA A 97 4.68 7.21 4.60
C ALA A 97 3.93 6.13 3.80
N VAL A 98 2.64 5.91 4.07
CA VAL A 98 1.79 5.03 3.23
C VAL A 98 1.77 5.53 1.79
N CYS A 99 1.48 6.81 1.58
CA CYS A 99 1.39 7.42 0.26
C CYS A 99 2.77 7.48 -0.41
N LEU A 100 3.79 7.89 0.35
CA LEU A 100 5.16 8.03 -0.12
C LEU A 100 5.86 6.69 -0.40
N THR A 101 5.25 5.56 0.00
CA THR A 101 5.75 4.26 -0.45
C THR A 101 5.58 4.10 -1.96
N CYS A 102 4.44 4.54 -2.50
CA CYS A 102 4.16 4.46 -3.92
C CYS A 102 4.52 5.75 -4.68
N HIS A 103 4.40 6.92 -4.07
CA HIS A 103 4.53 8.21 -4.75
C HIS A 103 5.85 8.94 -4.48
N VAL A 104 6.36 9.64 -5.50
CA VAL A 104 7.50 10.56 -5.42
C VAL A 104 6.98 11.98 -5.31
N LYS A 105 7.25 12.67 -4.19
CA LYS A 105 6.74 14.03 -3.94
C LYS A 105 7.51 15.11 -4.70
#